data_AF-R0KTH4-F1
#
_entry.id   AF-R0KTH4-F1
#
_cell.length_a   1.000
_cell.length_b   1.000
_cell.length_c   1.000
_cell.angle_alpha   90.00
_cell.angle_beta   90.00
_cell.angle_gamma   90.00
#
_symmetry.space_group_name_H-M   'P 1'
#
loop_
_entity.id
_entity.type
_entity.pdbx_description
1 polymer ?
#
loop_
_entity_poly.entity_id
_entity_poly.type
_entity_poly.pdbx_seq_one_letter_code
_entity_poly.pdbx_strand_id
1 'polypeptide(L)'
;MESNNSLKFYKNNRQWYQLCKEIIKSITKDNSNIIYSLYLESITQYHPLTITESSLLISKYLQFKDAISLLEKSKNVIKECNMYHGDFNIQIVHLEIQMCLYKIEIGEFKQIEKKLYEFKKMDLPVKVYELYNFLGFKYFEKTGNIEYCINYLINVACHYTPPCH
;
A
#
# COMPACT_ATOMS: atom_id res chain seq x y z
N MET A 1 -14.97 20.61 -9.49
CA MET A 1 -16.28 20.03 -9.89
C MET A 1 -16.17 19.13 -11.12
N GLU A 2 -15.30 19.44 -12.10
CA GLU A 2 -15.13 18.63 -13.32
C GLU A 2 -14.57 17.21 -13.08
N SER A 3 -13.63 17.03 -12.14
CA SER A 3 -13.02 15.71 -11.85
C SER A 3 -14.01 14.66 -11.33
N ASN A 4 -15.02 15.06 -10.56
CA ASN A 4 -16.04 14.10 -10.08
C ASN A 4 -16.97 13.62 -11.21
N ASN A 5 -17.13 14.42 -12.28
CA ASN A 5 -17.93 14.04 -13.44
C ASN A 5 -17.17 13.05 -14.33
N SER A 6 -15.84 13.22 -14.51
CA SER A 6 -15.02 12.27 -15.26
C SER A 6 -14.92 10.90 -14.56
N LEU A 7 -14.75 10.87 -13.24
CA LEU A 7 -14.74 9.61 -12.47
C LEU A 7 -16.05 8.84 -12.60
N LYS A 8 -17.19 9.52 -12.44
CA LYS A 8 -18.50 8.89 -12.63
C LYS A 8 -18.71 8.41 -14.07
N PHE A 9 -18.23 9.19 -15.05
CA PHE A 9 -18.28 8.79 -16.45
C PHE A 9 -17.51 7.49 -16.70
N TYR A 10 -16.25 7.39 -16.25
CA TYR A 10 -15.45 6.18 -16.44
C TYR A 10 -16.06 4.98 -15.73
N LYS A 11 -16.57 5.17 -14.51
CA LYS A 11 -17.27 4.12 -13.77
C LYS A 11 -18.51 3.62 -14.51
N ASN A 12 -19.39 4.52 -14.94
CA ASN A 12 -20.66 4.16 -15.59
C ASN A 12 -20.43 3.46 -16.94
N ASN A 13 -19.35 3.80 -17.64
CA ASN A 13 -18.93 3.15 -18.89
C ASN A 13 -18.02 1.93 -18.68
N ARG A 14 -17.83 1.47 -17.44
CA ARG A 14 -16.98 0.33 -17.07
C ARG A 14 -15.53 0.45 -17.54
N GLN A 15 -15.03 1.67 -17.67
CA GLN A 15 -13.65 1.98 -18.08
C GLN A 15 -12.72 1.96 -16.86
N TRP A 16 -12.58 0.80 -16.24
CA TRP A 16 -11.94 0.62 -14.93
C TRP A 16 -10.48 1.08 -14.85
N TYR A 17 -9.71 0.82 -15.90
CA TYR A 17 -8.32 1.27 -15.97
C TYR A 17 -8.21 2.79 -16.02
N GLN A 18 -9.06 3.45 -16.83
CA GLN A 18 -9.09 4.91 -16.91
C GLN A 18 -9.60 5.53 -15.62
N LEU A 19 -10.59 4.88 -14.98
CA LEU A 19 -11.06 5.27 -13.66
C LEU A 19 -9.92 5.29 -12.65
N CYS A 20 -9.12 4.22 -12.55
CA CYS A 20 -8.01 4.16 -11.60
C CYS A 20 -6.91 5.18 -11.92
N LYS A 21 -6.58 5.38 -13.21
CA LYS A 21 -5.65 6.43 -13.64
C LYS A 21 -6.11 7.82 -13.23
N GLU A 22 -7.40 8.11 -13.40
CA GLU A 22 -7.97 9.40 -13.05
C GLU A 22 -8.02 9.60 -11.54
N ILE A 23 -8.33 8.55 -10.78
CA ILE A 23 -8.25 8.54 -9.31
C ILE A 23 -6.83 8.93 -8.87
N ILE A 24 -5.81 8.28 -9.43
CA ILE A 24 -4.40 8.54 -9.09
C ILE A 24 -4.02 10.00 -9.35
N LYS A 25 -4.54 10.60 -10.41
CA LYS A 25 -4.25 12.00 -10.78
C LYS A 25 -5.02 13.04 -9.98
N SER A 26 -6.24 12.71 -9.55
CA SER A 26 -7.20 13.70 -9.02
C SER A 26 -7.37 13.65 -7.51
N ILE A 27 -6.85 12.63 -6.83
CA ILE A 27 -7.01 12.50 -5.38
C ILE A 27 -6.27 13.58 -4.60
N THR A 28 -6.98 14.19 -3.66
CA THR A 28 -6.51 15.18 -2.70
C THR A 28 -7.07 14.84 -1.32
N LYS A 29 -6.63 15.57 -0.29
CA LYS A 29 -7.16 15.40 1.06
C LYS A 29 -8.65 15.75 1.17
N ASP A 30 -9.13 16.68 0.35
CA ASP A 30 -10.52 17.18 0.42
C ASP A 30 -11.53 16.24 -0.24
N ASN A 31 -11.09 15.44 -1.22
CA ASN A 31 -11.97 14.53 -1.97
C ASN A 31 -11.71 13.04 -1.67
N SER A 32 -10.78 12.71 -0.77
CA SER A 32 -10.34 11.34 -0.51
C SER A 32 -11.47 10.41 -0.09
N ASN A 33 -12.41 10.88 0.73
CA ASN A 33 -13.58 10.07 1.17
C ASN A 33 -14.53 9.73 0.01
N ILE A 34 -14.74 10.67 -0.92
CA ILE A 34 -15.59 10.48 -2.10
C ILE A 34 -14.92 9.48 -3.05
N ILE A 35 -13.62 9.68 -3.31
CA ILE A 35 -12.82 8.80 -4.17
C ILE A 35 -12.73 7.40 -3.56
N TYR A 36 -12.51 7.29 -2.25
CA TYR A 36 -12.48 6.01 -1.54
C TYR A 36 -13.78 5.24 -1.72
N SER A 37 -14.92 5.91 -1.52
CA SER A 37 -16.25 5.30 -1.69
C SER A 37 -16.45 4.82 -3.13
N LEU A 38 -16.16 5.69 -4.11
CA LEU A 38 -16.30 5.38 -5.53
C LEU A 38 -15.38 4.24 -5.97
N TYR A 39 -14.14 4.24 -5.49
CA TYR A 39 -13.13 3.21 -5.77
C TYR A 39 -13.59 1.84 -5.27
N LEU A 40 -14.08 1.77 -4.03
CA LEU A 40 -14.51 0.51 -3.42
C LEU A 40 -15.70 -0.15 -4.12
N GLU A 41 -16.62 0.64 -4.69
CA GLU A 41 -17.79 0.09 -5.38
C GLU A 41 -17.45 -0.82 -6.57
N SER A 42 -16.24 -0.72 -7.13
CA SER A 42 -15.83 -1.52 -8.29
C SER A 42 -14.47 -2.18 -8.10
N ILE A 43 -13.97 -2.28 -6.86
CA ILE A 43 -12.63 -2.80 -6.56
C ILE A 43 -12.39 -4.22 -7.08
N THR A 44 -13.42 -5.06 -7.11
CA THR A 44 -13.34 -6.45 -7.62
C THR A 44 -13.17 -6.54 -9.14
N GLN A 45 -13.37 -5.43 -9.85
CA GLN A 45 -13.23 -5.37 -11.31
C GLN A 45 -11.82 -4.93 -11.75
N TYR A 46 -10.99 -4.48 -10.82
CA TYR A 46 -9.68 -3.93 -11.12
C TYR A 46 -8.62 -5.03 -11.20
N HIS A 47 -7.61 -4.80 -12.03
CA HIS A 47 -6.43 -5.67 -12.06
C HIS A 47 -5.66 -5.56 -10.73
N PRO A 48 -5.13 -6.66 -10.16
CA PRO A 48 -4.38 -6.64 -8.89
C PRO A 48 -3.29 -5.58 -8.78
N LEU A 49 -2.49 -5.38 -9.83
CA LEU A 49 -1.49 -4.30 -9.87
C LEU A 49 -2.11 -2.90 -9.67
N THR A 50 -3.20 -2.62 -10.37
CA THR A 50 -3.92 -1.36 -10.27
C THR A 50 -4.55 -1.19 -8.89
N ILE A 51 -5.05 -2.28 -8.29
CA ILE A 51 -5.54 -2.29 -6.92
C ILE A 51 -4.41 -1.88 -5.97
N THR A 52 -3.23 -2.49 -6.10
CA THR A 52 -2.08 -2.18 -5.24
C THR A 52 -1.70 -0.71 -5.34
N GLU A 53 -1.47 -0.20 -6.55
CA GLU A 53 -1.04 1.19 -6.76
C GLU A 53 -2.09 2.20 -6.25
N SER A 54 -3.35 1.99 -6.62
CA SER A 54 -4.44 2.91 -6.25
C SER A 54 -4.68 2.88 -4.75
N SER A 55 -4.73 1.71 -4.13
CA SER A 55 -4.98 1.59 -2.69
C SER A 55 -3.85 2.17 -1.86
N LEU A 56 -2.58 1.97 -2.26
CA LEU A 56 -1.44 2.58 -1.58
C LEU A 56 -1.52 4.11 -1.66
N LEU A 57 -1.84 4.67 -2.83
CA LEU A 57 -1.96 6.11 -2.98
C LEU A 57 -3.14 6.69 -2.21
N ILE A 58 -4.34 6.11 -2.35
CA ILE A 58 -5.55 6.57 -1.64
C ILE A 58 -5.33 6.53 -0.13
N SER A 59 -4.67 5.49 0.37
CA SER A 59 -4.42 5.33 1.81
C SER A 59 -3.64 6.49 2.43
N LYS A 60 -2.80 7.20 1.66
CA LYS A 60 -2.02 8.36 2.13
C LYS A 60 -2.91 9.58 2.47
N TYR A 61 -4.13 9.63 1.94
CA TYR A 61 -5.06 10.73 2.12
C TYR A 61 -6.21 10.40 3.11
N LEU A 62 -6.18 9.21 3.70
CA LEU A 62 -7.18 8.74 4.65
C LEU A 62 -6.63 8.78 6.09
N GLN A 63 -7.54 8.75 7.07
CA GLN A 63 -7.17 8.48 8.46
C GLN A 63 -6.62 7.06 8.58
N PHE A 64 -5.67 6.81 9.48
CA PHE A 64 -4.97 5.52 9.57
C PHE A 64 -5.90 4.31 9.68
N LYS A 65 -7.02 4.42 10.43
CA LYS A 65 -8.00 3.32 10.55
C LYS A 65 -8.68 3.01 9.21
N ASP A 66 -9.09 4.03 8.47
CA ASP A 66 -9.72 3.87 7.16
C ASP A 66 -8.71 3.39 6.12
N ALA A 67 -7.47 3.88 6.19
CA ALA A 67 -6.35 3.42 5.38
C ALA A 67 -6.08 1.92 5.59
N ILE A 68 -6.01 1.45 6.85
CA ILE A 68 -5.85 0.02 7.17
C ILE A 68 -7.04 -0.78 6.62
N SER A 69 -8.28 -0.30 6.78
CA SER A 69 -9.47 -0.97 6.26
C SER A 69 -9.44 -1.11 4.74
N LEU A 70 -9.06 -0.04 4.02
CA LEU A 70 -8.88 -0.05 2.58
C LEU A 70 -7.85 -1.09 2.14
N LEU A 71 -6.67 -1.08 2.75
CA LEU A 71 -5.59 -1.97 2.38
C LEU A 71 -5.94 -3.45 2.67
N GLU A 72 -6.63 -3.73 3.78
CA GLU A 72 -7.11 -5.08 4.10
C GLU A 72 -8.14 -5.58 3.08
N LYS A 73 -9.13 -4.75 2.72
CA LYS A 73 -10.10 -5.07 1.67
C LYS A 73 -9.40 -5.33 0.34
N SER A 74 -8.47 -4.46 -0.04
CA SER A 74 -7.71 -4.56 -1.29
C SER A 74 -6.92 -5.86 -1.36
N LYS A 75 -6.26 -6.22 -0.27
CA LYS A 75 -5.51 -7.47 -0.14
C LYS A 75 -6.41 -8.69 -0.30
N ASN A 76 -7.58 -8.70 0.34
CA ASN A 76 -8.51 -9.83 0.26
C ASN A 76 -9.07 -9.98 -1.17
N VAL A 77 -9.40 -8.87 -1.83
CA VAL A 77 -9.82 -8.89 -3.25
C VAL A 77 -8.74 -9.47 -4.15
N ILE A 78 -7.46 -9.12 -3.93
CA ILE A 78 -6.34 -9.70 -4.71
C ILE A 78 -6.20 -11.20 -4.44
N LYS A 79 -6.30 -11.64 -3.18
CA LYS A 79 -6.22 -13.07 -2.81
C LYS A 79 -7.34 -13.91 -3.43
N GLU A 80 -8.53 -13.35 -3.55
CA GLU A 80 -9.71 -14.00 -4.12
C GLU A 80 -9.80 -13.83 -5.65
N CYS A 81 -8.85 -13.11 -6.26
CA CYS A 81 -8.91 -12.78 -7.67
C CYS A 81 -8.58 -14.00 -8.54
N ASN A 82 -9.62 -14.62 -9.10
CA ASN A 82 -9.48 -15.73 -10.05
C ASN A 82 -9.47 -15.28 -11.52
N MET A 83 -9.60 -13.98 -11.78
CA MET A 83 -9.74 -13.42 -13.14
C MET A 83 -8.42 -13.38 -13.92
N TYR A 84 -7.28 -13.40 -13.23
CA TYR A 84 -5.97 -13.25 -13.85
C TYR A 84 -5.07 -14.43 -13.46
N HIS A 85 -4.35 -14.97 -14.44
CA HIS A 85 -3.28 -15.91 -14.18
C HIS A 85 -2.02 -15.13 -13.79
N GLY A 86 -1.66 -15.17 -12.50
CA GLY A 86 -0.46 -14.52 -12.00
C GLY A 86 -0.25 -14.76 -10.51
N ASP A 87 1.01 -14.83 -10.09
CA ASP A 87 1.35 -14.74 -8.67
C ASP A 87 1.36 -13.26 -8.25
N PHE A 88 0.39 -12.89 -7.41
CA PHE A 88 0.26 -11.54 -6.87
C PHE A 88 0.72 -11.43 -5.40
N ASN A 89 1.54 -12.36 -4.93
CA ASN A 89 2.06 -12.36 -3.57
C ASN A 89 2.85 -11.08 -3.24
N ILE A 90 3.62 -10.55 -4.19
CA ILE A 90 4.35 -9.29 -3.98
C ILE A 90 3.39 -8.11 -3.74
N GLN A 91 2.28 -8.05 -4.46
CA GLN A 91 1.25 -7.03 -4.27
C GLN A 91 0.60 -7.13 -2.90
N ILE A 92 0.30 -8.35 -2.47
CA ILE A 92 -0.22 -8.64 -1.12
C ILE A 92 0.78 -8.17 -0.06
N VAL A 93 2.05 -8.56 -0.18
CA VAL A 93 3.12 -8.19 0.76
C VAL A 93 3.30 -6.67 0.82
N HIS A 94 3.27 -5.99 -0.32
CA HIS A 94 3.39 -4.53 -0.39
C HIS A 94 2.25 -3.84 0.40
N LEU A 95 1.00 -4.27 0.20
CA LEU A 95 -0.14 -3.76 0.98
C LEU A 95 0.02 -4.08 2.47
N GLU A 96 0.48 -5.28 2.81
CA GLU A 96 0.67 -5.69 4.21
C GLU A 96 1.77 -4.89 4.94
N ILE A 97 2.89 -4.59 4.28
CA ILE A 97 3.95 -3.74 4.84
C ILE A 97 3.39 -2.35 5.12
N GLN A 98 2.65 -1.76 4.17
CA GLN A 98 2.05 -0.43 4.37
C GLN A 98 1.02 -0.42 5.50
N MET A 99 0.21 -1.46 5.63
CA MET A 99 -0.69 -1.60 6.77
C MET A 99 0.05 -1.68 8.10
N CYS A 100 1.16 -2.42 8.16
CA CYS A 100 1.97 -2.50 9.38
C CYS A 100 2.53 -1.14 9.78
N LEU A 101 2.98 -0.31 8.83
CA LEU A 101 3.39 1.06 9.10
C LEU A 101 2.25 1.87 9.73
N TYR A 102 1.05 1.83 9.16
CA TYR A 102 -0.09 2.55 9.76
C TYR A 102 -0.50 2.00 11.13
N LYS A 103 -0.38 0.69 11.35
CA LYS A 103 -0.62 0.06 12.67
C LYS A 103 0.36 0.54 13.72
N ILE A 104 1.64 0.70 13.37
CA ILE A 104 2.65 1.30 14.25
C ILE A 104 2.25 2.71 14.66
N GLU A 105 1.79 3.54 13.71
CA GLU A 105 1.41 4.93 13.98
C GLU A 105 0.22 5.06 14.94
N ILE A 106 -0.69 4.08 14.95
CA ILE A 106 -1.82 4.02 15.90
C ILE A 106 -1.51 3.21 17.17
N GLY A 107 -0.26 2.77 17.36
CA GLY A 107 0.18 2.02 18.54
C GLY A 107 -0.21 0.54 18.57
N GLU A 108 -0.63 -0.05 17.44
CA GLU A 108 -0.99 -1.46 17.32
C GLU A 108 0.20 -2.31 16.86
N PHE A 109 1.00 -2.82 17.80
CA PHE A 109 2.22 -3.58 17.49
C PHE A 109 2.01 -5.09 17.29
N LYS A 110 0.80 -5.59 17.57
CA LYS A 110 0.51 -7.03 17.58
C LYS A 110 0.81 -7.66 16.21
N GLN A 111 1.57 -8.76 16.21
CA GLN A 111 1.98 -9.53 15.02
C GLN A 111 2.93 -8.82 14.04
N ILE A 112 3.34 -7.57 14.27
CA ILE A 112 4.25 -6.86 13.35
C ILE A 112 5.63 -7.52 13.33
N GLU A 113 6.15 -7.90 14.50
CA GLU A 113 7.44 -8.60 14.58
C GLU A 113 7.41 -9.93 13.80
N LYS A 114 6.34 -10.70 13.97
CA LYS A 114 6.14 -11.96 13.22
C LYS A 114 6.18 -11.71 11.71
N LYS A 115 5.49 -10.67 11.24
CA LYS A 115 5.49 -10.28 9.84
C LYS A 115 6.87 -9.86 9.35
N LEU A 116 7.67 -9.14 10.16
CA LEU A 116 9.05 -8.81 9.80
C LEU A 116 9.90 -10.06 9.54
N TYR A 117 9.74 -11.11 10.36
CA TYR A 117 10.44 -12.39 10.14
C TYR A 117 9.91 -13.14 8.92
N GLU A 118 8.61 -13.08 8.65
CA GLU A 118 8.00 -13.69 7.45
C GLU A 118 8.52 -13.01 6.18
N PHE A 119 8.50 -11.68 6.11
CA PHE A 119 8.94 -10.91 4.96
C PHE A 119 10.45 -11.02 4.71
N LYS A 120 11.27 -11.15 5.77
CA LYS A 120 12.73 -11.33 5.64
C LYS A 120 13.14 -12.52 4.78
N LYS A 121 12.29 -13.56 4.72
CA LYS A 121 12.56 -14.81 3.99
C LYS A 121 12.10 -14.78 2.53
N MET A 122 11.48 -13.68 2.11
CA MET A 122 10.93 -13.52 0.76
C MET A 122 11.94 -12.82 -0.15
N ASP A 123 11.90 -13.17 -1.43
CA ASP A 123 12.60 -12.40 -2.47
C ASP A 123 11.73 -11.18 -2.84
N LEU A 124 12.11 -10.00 -2.34
CA LEU A 124 11.34 -8.77 -2.48
C LEU A 124 11.95 -7.87 -3.56
N PRO A 125 11.15 -7.37 -4.52
CA PRO A 125 11.62 -6.35 -5.45
C PRO A 125 12.12 -5.11 -4.70
N VAL A 126 13.12 -4.42 -5.28
CA VAL A 126 13.83 -3.28 -4.66
C VAL A 126 12.90 -2.31 -3.91
N LYS A 127 11.84 -1.81 -4.58
CA LYS A 127 10.88 -0.87 -3.97
C LYS A 127 10.15 -1.43 -2.75
N VAL A 128 9.82 -2.72 -2.75
CA VAL A 128 9.14 -3.40 -1.64
C VAL A 128 10.13 -3.71 -0.52
N TYR A 129 11.37 -4.06 -0.87
CA TYR A 129 12.46 -4.28 0.07
C TYR A 129 12.83 -3.00 0.84
N GLU A 130 12.90 -1.85 0.16
CA GLU A 130 13.09 -0.54 0.79
C GLU A 130 12.00 -0.24 1.82
N LEU A 131 10.73 -0.45 1.44
CA LEU A 131 9.60 -0.23 2.33
C LEU A 131 9.60 -1.22 3.52
N TYR A 132 9.99 -2.47 3.28
CA TYR A 132 10.20 -3.47 4.32
C TYR A 132 11.27 -3.03 5.33
N ASN A 133 12.40 -2.51 4.86
CA ASN A 133 13.45 -2.02 5.75
C ASN A 133 12.98 -0.80 6.55
N PHE A 134 12.22 0.10 5.92
CA PHE A 134 11.61 1.23 6.61
C PHE A 134 10.61 0.79 7.69
N LEU A 135 9.83 -0.26 7.44
CA LEU A 135 8.97 -0.89 8.45
C LEU A 135 9.79 -1.43 9.64
N GLY A 136 10.89 -2.15 9.37
CA GLY A 136 11.78 -2.65 10.41
C GLY A 136 12.32 -1.52 11.29
N PHE A 137 12.85 -0.47 10.65
CA PHE A 137 13.30 0.75 11.32
C PHE A 137 12.21 1.34 12.23
N LYS A 138 11.02 1.60 11.69
CA LYS A 138 9.90 2.19 12.44
C LYS A 138 9.46 1.34 13.63
N TYR A 139 9.41 0.02 13.45
CA TYR A 139 9.04 -0.91 14.52
C TYR A 139 10.05 -0.89 15.67
N PHE A 140 11.34 -0.98 15.36
CA PHE A 140 12.40 -1.00 16.38
C PHE A 140 12.65 0.37 17.03
N GLU A 141 12.46 1.46 16.28
CA GLU A 141 12.40 2.83 16.83
C GLU A 141 11.33 2.94 17.93
N LYS A 142 10.11 2.47 17.65
CA LYS A 142 8.98 2.57 18.59
C LYS A 142 9.05 1.60 19.77
N THR A 143 9.73 0.47 19.62
CA THR A 143 9.92 -0.52 20.68
C THR A 143 11.20 -0.31 21.50
N GLY A 144 12.05 0.65 21.11
CA GLY A 144 13.27 1.01 21.84
C GLY A 144 14.47 0.09 21.60
N ASN A 145 14.42 -0.78 20.58
CA ASN A 145 15.54 -1.65 20.23
C ASN A 145 16.51 -0.94 19.27
N ILE A 146 17.46 -0.20 19.84
CA ILE A 146 18.36 0.69 19.10
C ILE A 146 19.26 -0.08 18.12
N GLU A 147 19.77 -1.25 18.50
CA GLU A 147 20.66 -2.05 17.66
C GLU A 147 19.99 -2.45 16.34
N TYR A 148 18.79 -3.04 16.42
CA TYR A 148 18.04 -3.40 15.23
C TYR A 148 17.58 -2.17 14.46
N CYS A 149 17.20 -1.09 15.14
CA CYS A 149 16.83 0.17 14.50
C CYS A 149 17.95 0.68 13.57
N ILE A 150 19.21 0.70 14.04
CA ILE A 150 20.37 1.12 13.24
C ILE A 150 20.60 0.17 12.06
N ASN A 151 20.52 -1.15 12.28
CA ASN A 151 20.71 -2.13 11.21
C ASN A 151 19.73 -1.93 10.05
N TYR A 152 18.45 -1.73 10.36
CA TYR A 152 17.44 -1.45 9.33
C TYR A 152 17.63 -0.09 8.68
N LEU A 153 18.05 0.94 9.44
CA LEU A 153 18.34 2.26 8.88
C LEU A 153 19.50 2.25 7.89
N ILE A 154 20.58 1.52 8.18
CA ILE A 154 21.72 1.35 7.26
C ILE A 154 21.25 0.73 5.95
N ASN A 155 20.44 -0.32 6.01
CA ASN A 155 19.90 -0.97 4.82
C ASN A 155 19.00 -0.03 4.01
N VAL A 156 18.21 0.84 4.65
CA VAL A 156 17.49 1.90 3.94
C VAL A 156 18.47 2.85 3.26
N ALA A 157 19.46 3.39 3.98
CA ALA A 157 20.38 4.41 3.48
C ALA A 157 21.30 3.92 2.34
N CYS A 158 21.77 2.68 2.38
CA CYS A 158 22.63 2.09 1.35
C CYS A 158 21.93 1.90 -0.01
N HIS A 159 20.60 1.88 -0.04
CA HIS A 159 19.85 1.89 -1.30
C HIS A 159 19.64 3.32 -1.87
N TYR A 160 19.88 4.37 -1.08
CA TYR A 160 19.82 5.78 -1.52
C TYR A 160 21.17 6.35 -1.98
N THR A 161 22.28 5.63 -1.84
CA THR A 161 23.56 6.06 -2.41
C THR A 161 23.59 5.79 -3.92
N PRO A 162 23.63 6.82 -4.80
CA PRO A 162 23.92 6.58 -6.20
C PRO A 162 25.31 5.94 -6.31
N PRO A 163 25.56 5.05 -7.28
CA PRO A 163 26.92 4.58 -7.52
C PRO A 163 27.80 5.80 -7.81
N CYS A 164 28.77 6.05 -6.94
CA CYS A 164 29.85 6.99 -7.24
C CYS A 164 30.62 6.40 -8.43
N HIS A 165 30.37 6.93 -9.62
CA HIS A 165 31.23 6.76 -10.79
C HIS A 165 32.15 7.98 -10.91
#